data_AF-A0A2X2J558-F1
#
_entry.id   AF-A0A2X2J558-F1
#
_cell.length_a   1.000
_cell.length_b   1.000
_cell.length_c   1.000
_cell.angle_alpha   90.00
_cell.angle_beta   90.00
_cell.angle_gamma   90.00
#
_symmetry.space_group_name_H-M   'P 1'
#
loop_
_entity.id
_entity.type
_entity.pdbx_description
1 polymer ?
#
loop_
_entity_poly.entity_id
_entity_poly.type
_entity_poly.pdbx_seq_one_letter_code
_entity_poly.pdbx_strand_id
1 'polypeptide(L)'
;MRKLWNALRRPSARWSVLALVAIGIVIGIALIVLPHVGIKVTSTTEFCVSCHSMQPVYEEYKQSVHFQNASGVRAECHAGYSRHGEAQTGSEQ
;
A
#
# COMPACT_ATOMS: atom_id res chain seq x y z
N MET A 1 16.80 10.93 -27.95
CA MET A 1 15.79 11.58 -27.08
C MET A 1 14.79 12.46 -27.83
N ARG A 2 15.19 13.42 -28.68
CA ARG A 2 14.27 14.32 -29.41
C ARG A 2 13.22 13.64 -30.30
N LYS A 3 13.58 12.53 -30.98
CA LYS A 3 12.65 11.78 -31.84
C LYS A 3 11.55 11.06 -31.06
N LEU A 4 11.88 10.52 -29.88
CA LEU A 4 10.90 9.88 -29.00
C LEU A 4 9.89 10.90 -28.46
N TRP A 5 10.39 12.08 -28.06
CA TRP A 5 9.56 13.16 -27.51
C TRP A 5 8.59 13.74 -28.55
N ASN A 6 9.04 13.90 -29.80
CA ASN A 6 8.18 14.36 -30.89
C ASN A 6 7.15 13.30 -31.34
N ALA A 7 7.49 12.02 -31.25
CA ALA A 7 6.57 10.91 -31.55
C ALA A 7 5.47 10.80 -30.48
N LEU A 8 5.82 10.96 -29.20
CA LEU A 8 4.83 11.00 -28.11
C LEU A 8 3.89 12.21 -28.23
N ARG A 9 4.41 13.35 -28.70
CA ARG A 9 3.64 14.60 -28.89
C ARG A 9 2.80 14.64 -30.17
N ARG A 10 2.96 13.66 -31.07
CA ARG A 10 2.13 13.48 -32.27
C ARG A 10 1.44 12.12 -32.19
N PRO A 11 0.34 11.99 -31.42
CA PRO A 11 -0.40 10.73 -31.38
C PRO A 11 -0.81 10.40 -32.81
N SER A 12 -0.29 9.29 -33.34
CA SER A 12 -0.57 8.89 -34.71
C SER A 12 -2.08 8.70 -34.85
N ALA A 13 -2.72 9.47 -35.74
CA ALA A 13 -4.16 9.44 -36.05
C ALA A 13 -4.69 8.08 -36.57
N ARG A 14 -3.85 7.04 -36.54
CA ARG A 14 -4.13 5.65 -36.93
C ARG A 14 -4.83 4.84 -35.83
N TRP A 15 -4.77 5.28 -34.57
CA TRP A 15 -5.54 4.70 -33.46
C TRP A 15 -6.71 5.61 -33.16
N SER A 16 -7.93 5.06 -33.09
CA SER A 16 -9.12 5.83 -32.73
C SER A 16 -8.88 6.53 -31.40
N VAL A 17 -9.24 7.81 -31.30
CA VAL A 17 -9.13 8.61 -30.07
C VAL A 17 -9.74 7.87 -28.88
N LEU A 18 -10.83 7.13 -29.12
CA LEU A 18 -11.47 6.28 -28.12
C LEU A 18 -10.54 5.19 -27.57
N ALA A 19 -9.73 4.55 -28.42
CA ALA A 19 -8.79 3.52 -27.98
C ALA A 19 -7.67 4.10 -27.11
N LEU A 20 -7.18 5.31 -27.44
CA LEU A 20 -6.17 6.01 -26.63
C LEU A 20 -6.74 6.41 -25.26
N VAL A 21 -7.98 6.91 -25.24
CA VAL A 21 -8.66 7.25 -23.98
C VAL A 21 -8.90 6.02 -23.12
N ALA A 22 -9.37 4.91 -23.70
CA ALA A 22 -9.59 3.67 -22.98
C ALA A 22 -8.29 3.14 -22.33
N ILE A 23 -7.18 3.13 -23.07
CA ILE A 23 -5.87 2.74 -22.53
C ILE A 23 -5.42 3.70 -21.42
N GLY A 24 -5.61 5.01 -21.60
CA GLY A 24 -5.29 6.01 -20.58
C GLY A 24 -6.04 5.79 -19.27
N ILE A 25 -7.33 5.44 -19.34
CA ILE A 25 -8.15 5.11 -18.17
C ILE A 25 -7.62 3.87 -17.46
N VAL A 26 -7.33 2.79 -18.21
CA VAL A 26 -6.80 1.55 -17.63
C VAL A 26 -5.47 1.80 -16.92
N ILE A 27 -4.55 2.54 -17.55
CA ILE A 27 -3.27 2.92 -16.95
C ILE A 27 -3.50 3.79 -15.71
N GLY A 28 -4.40 4.77 -15.78
CA GLY A 28 -4.73 5.65 -14.66
C GLY A 28 -5.25 4.87 -13.44
N ILE A 29 -6.18 3.94 -13.65
CA ILE A 29 -6.70 3.07 -12.59
C ILE A 29 -5.57 2.21 -12.01
N ALA A 30 -4.74 1.59 -12.85
CA ALA A 30 -3.63 0.78 -12.38
C ALA A 30 -2.64 1.60 -11.52
N LEU A 31 -2.32 2.82 -11.94
CA LEU A 31 -1.42 3.72 -11.20
C LEU A 31 -1.99 4.20 -9.86
N ILE A 32 -3.31 4.23 -9.71
CA ILE A 32 -3.94 4.55 -8.42
C ILE A 32 -4.01 3.30 -7.56
N VAL A 33 -4.58 2.20 -8.08
CA VAL A 33 -4.84 1.01 -7.28
C VAL A 33 -3.54 0.33 -6.82
N LEU A 34 -2.54 0.21 -7.70
CA LEU A 34 -1.34 -0.57 -7.41
C LEU A 34 -0.52 0.01 -6.24
N PRO A 35 -0.18 1.31 -6.19
CA PRO A 35 0.53 1.88 -5.04
C PRO A 35 -0.30 1.84 -3.76
N HIS A 36 -1.62 2.05 -3.85
CA HIS A 36 -2.51 1.98 -2.68
C HIS A 36 -2.50 0.58 -2.05
N VAL A 37 -2.60 -0.47 -2.86
CA VAL A 37 -2.51 -1.86 -2.39
C VAL A 37 -1.11 -2.17 -1.88
N GLY A 38 -0.06 -1.70 -2.58
CA GLY A 38 1.32 -1.87 -2.15
C GLY A 38 1.58 -1.31 -0.75
N ILE A 39 1.14 -0.07 -0.50
CA ILE A 39 1.26 0.57 0.82
C ILE A 39 0.53 -0.27 1.88
N LYS A 40 -0.70 -0.72 1.59
CA LYS A 40 -1.47 -1.54 2.53
C LYS A 40 -0.71 -2.81 2.93
N VAL A 41 -0.15 -3.53 1.95
CA VAL A 41 0.62 -4.76 2.20
C VAL A 41 1.89 -4.47 3.01
N THR A 42 2.64 -3.43 2.65
CA THR A 42 3.88 -3.07 3.34
C THR A 42 3.68 -2.44 4.73
N SER A 43 2.46 -2.06 5.07
CA SER A 43 2.11 -1.54 6.40
C SER A 43 1.58 -2.61 7.35
N THR A 44 1.39 -3.84 6.89
CA THR A 44 0.95 -4.95 7.74
C THR A 44 2.01 -5.36 8.76
N THR A 45 1.56 -5.88 9.91
CA THR A 45 2.45 -6.48 10.92
C THR A 45 3.25 -7.64 10.33
N GLU A 46 2.66 -8.46 9.44
CA GLU A 46 3.34 -9.57 8.75
C GLU A 46 4.54 -9.10 7.93
N PHE A 47 4.36 -8.04 7.14
CA PHE A 47 5.49 -7.45 6.41
C PHE A 47 6.52 -6.84 7.37
N CYS A 48 6.08 -6.17 8.44
CA CYS A 48 6.98 -5.56 9.43
C CYS A 48 7.91 -6.61 10.08
N VAL A 49 7.37 -7.74 10.54
CA VAL A 49 8.14 -8.81 11.18
C VAL A 49 8.94 -9.67 10.21
N SER A 50 8.79 -9.47 8.90
CA SER A 50 9.63 -10.13 7.90
C SER A 50 11.08 -9.60 7.93
N CYS A 51 11.29 -8.36 8.39
CA CYS A 51 12.60 -7.74 8.55
C CYS A 51 13.31 -8.29 9.79
N HIS A 52 14.49 -8.91 9.65
CA HIS A 52 15.24 -9.54 10.75
C HIS A 52 15.42 -8.70 12.04
N SER A 53 15.45 -7.36 11.90
CA SER A 53 15.59 -6.44 13.03
C SER A 53 14.30 -6.27 13.85
N MET A 54 13.16 -6.61 13.27
CA MET A 54 11.83 -6.43 13.87
C MET A 54 11.36 -7.63 14.69
N GLN A 55 11.90 -8.84 14.48
CA GLN A 55 11.57 -10.01 15.32
C GLN A 55 11.75 -9.74 16.82
N PRO A 56 12.92 -9.28 17.32
CA PRO A 56 13.07 -9.03 18.76
C PRO A 56 12.15 -7.91 19.26
N VAL A 57 11.86 -6.91 18.42
CA VAL A 57 10.92 -5.82 18.77
C VAL A 57 9.49 -6.35 18.87
N TYR A 58 9.11 -7.29 18.01
CA TYR A 58 7.78 -7.90 18.03
C TYR A 58 7.57 -8.78 19.27
N GLU A 59 8.61 -9.48 19.74
CA GLU A 59 8.55 -10.23 21.00
C GLU A 59 8.28 -9.31 22.21
N GLU A 60 9.00 -8.19 22.30
CA GLU A 60 8.76 -7.18 23.34
C GLU A 60 7.37 -6.55 23.20
N TYR A 61 6.94 -6.24 21.97
CA TYR A 61 5.63 -5.67 21.69
C TYR A 61 4.49 -6.57 22.19
N LYS A 62 4.60 -7.90 22.01
CA LYS A 62 3.62 -8.88 22.49
C LYS A 62 3.46 -8.86 24.02
N GLN A 63 4.50 -8.48 24.75
CA GLN A 63 4.45 -8.35 26.21
C GLN A 63 3.88 -7.01 26.67
N SER A 64 3.78 -6.02 25.77
CA SER A 64 3.30 -4.68 26.09
C SER A 64 1.78 -4.60 26.28
N VAL A 65 1.34 -3.53 26.95
CA VAL A 65 -0.08 -3.16 27.10
C VAL A 65 -0.77 -2.86 25.76
N HIS A 66 0.00 -2.56 24.71
CA HIS A 66 -0.55 -2.29 23.38
C HIS A 66 -0.98 -3.58 22.65
N PHE A 67 -0.41 -4.73 23.03
CA PHE A 67 -0.82 -6.04 22.55
C PHE A 67 -1.79 -6.76 23.49
N GLN A 68 -1.54 -6.67 24.81
CA GLN A 68 -2.35 -7.29 25.87
C GLN A 68 -3.28 -6.28 26.55
N ASN A 69 -4.26 -5.74 25.80
CA ASN A 69 -5.27 -4.82 26.36
C ASN A 69 -6.64 -5.49 26.51
N ALA A 70 -7.42 -4.96 27.47
CA ALA A 70 -8.78 -5.41 27.75
C ALA A 70 -9.80 -5.05 26.65
N SER A 71 -9.47 -4.11 25.76
CA SER A 71 -10.37 -3.67 24.69
C SER A 71 -10.41 -4.64 23.50
N GLY A 72 -9.49 -5.62 23.44
CA GLY A 72 -9.41 -6.60 22.35
C GLY A 72 -8.97 -6.03 21.00
N VAL A 73 -8.54 -4.77 20.98
CA VAL A 73 -8.08 -4.06 19.78
C VAL A 73 -6.57 -3.88 19.88
N ARG A 74 -5.82 -4.38 18.90
CA ARG A 74 -4.35 -4.29 18.91
C ARG A 74 -3.88 -3.20 17.95
N ALA A 75 -2.84 -2.48 18.34
CA ALA A 75 -2.19 -1.56 17.43
C ALA A 75 -1.41 -2.35 16.36
N GLU A 76 -1.50 -1.94 15.11
CA GLU A 76 -0.60 -2.44 14.06
C GLU A 76 0.77 -1.76 14.16
N CYS A 77 1.80 -2.37 13.57
CA CYS A 77 3.14 -1.77 13.51
C CYS A 77 3.17 -0.38 12.86
N HIS A 78 2.23 -0.06 11.96
CA HIS A 78 2.12 1.25 11.33
C HIS A 78 1.28 2.27 12.13
N ALA A 79 0.57 1.85 13.18
CA ALA A 79 -0.40 2.67 13.91
C ALA A 79 0.28 3.63 14.92
N GLY A 80 1.11 4.55 14.43
CA GLY A 80 1.66 5.65 15.23
C GLY A 80 0.79 6.92 15.12
N TYR A 81 0.26 7.40 16.26
CA TYR A 81 -0.47 8.69 16.51
C TYR A 81 -1.66 9.07 15.60
N SER A 82 -1.85 8.39 14.48
CA SER A 82 -2.83 8.74 13.45
C SER A 82 -4.18 8.09 13.76
N ARG A 83 -5.23 8.91 13.93
CA ARG A 83 -6.61 8.48 14.21
C ARG A 83 -7.30 7.69 13.08
N HIS A 84 -6.57 7.30 12.04
CA HIS A 84 -7.06 6.57 10.87
C HIS A 84 -6.36 5.22 10.65
N GLY A 85 -5.56 4.74 11.61
CA GLY A 85 -5.01 3.38 11.53
C GLY A 85 -6.11 2.32 11.63
N GLU A 86 -6.12 1.37 10.69
CA GLU A 86 -6.97 0.19 10.73
C GLU A 86 -6.62 -0.61 12.00
N ALA A 87 -7.49 -0.56 13.00
CA ALA A 87 -7.36 -1.33 14.22
C ALA A 87 -7.66 -2.81 13.92
N GLN A 88 -6.71 -3.71 14.16
CA GLN A 88 -7.00 -5.14 14.11
C GLN A 88 -7.82 -5.52 15.34
N THR A 89 -9.09 -5.84 15.11
CA THR A 89 -9.90 -6.60 16.07
C THR A 89 -9.23 -7.96 16.21
N GLY A 90 -8.88 -8.36 17.43
CA GLY A 90 -8.02 -9.52 17.72
C GLY A 90 -8.62 -10.91 17.41
N SER A 91 -9.16 -11.12 16.21
CA SER A 91 -9.74 -12.40 15.76
C SER A 91 -8.90 -13.17 14.73
N GLU A 92 -7.74 -12.65 14.31
CA GLU A 92 -6.81 -13.39 13.46
C GLU A 92 -5.41 -13.33 14.08
N GLN A 93 -5.13 -14.30 14.96
CA GLN A 93 -3.85 -14.99 15.26
C GLN A 93 -4.02 -15.82 16.53
#